data_AF-A0A2D6HCJ2-F1
#
_entry.id   AF-A0A2D6HCJ2-F1
#
_cell.length_a   1.000
_cell.length_b   1.000
_cell.length_c   1.000
_cell.angle_alpha   90.00
_cell.angle_beta   90.00
_cell.angle_gamma   90.00
#
_symmetry.space_group_name_H-M   'P 1'
#
loop_
_entity.id
_entity.type
_entity.pdbx_description
1 polymer ?
#
loop_
_entity_poly.entity_id
_entity_poly.type
_entity_poly.pdbx_seq_one_letter_code
_entity_poly.pdbx_strand_id
1 'polypeptide(L)' 'MSAERTYVGISTDVERRLDQHNGVTPGGARSTRPWRPWRVGATFGPFETRSEALRVEGEIKRRRGHERLDWSAG' A
#
# COMPACT_ATOMS: atom_id res chain seq x y z
N MET A 1 19.19 -1.35 12.79
CA MET A 1 17.73 -1.62 12.79
C MET A 1 17.27 -1.68 11.35
N SER A 2 16.86 -2.84 10.85
CA SER A 2 16.39 -2.96 9.47
C SER A 2 15.09 -2.16 9.33
N ALA A 3 15.06 -1.16 8.45
CA ALA A 3 13.83 -0.44 8.13
C ALA A 3 12.76 -1.46 7.72
N GLU A 4 11.62 -1.48 8.43
CA GLU A 4 10.53 -2.39 8.11
C GLU A 4 10.09 -2.18 6.66
N ARG A 5 9.95 -3.29 5.92
CA ARG A 5 9.63 -3.26 4.50
C ARG A 5 8.18 -2.83 4.32
N THR A 6 7.97 -1.69 3.65
CA THR A 6 6.63 -1.20 3.32
C THR A 6 6.32 -1.38 1.83
N TYR A 7 5.03 -1.52 1.49
CA TYR A 7 4.50 -1.44 0.14
C TYR A 7 3.38 -0.39 0.10
N VAL A 8 3.28 0.37 -1.00
CA VAL A 8 2.24 1.39 -1.21
C VAL A 8 1.59 1.12 -2.56
N GLY A 9 0.27 1.11 -2.58
CA GLY A 9 -0.55 0.83 -3.77
C GLY A 9 -1.95 1.40 -3.63
N ILE A 10 -2.68 1.46 -4.74
CA ILE A 10 -4.11 1.79 -4.75
C ILE A 10 -4.96 0.53 -5.00
N SER A 11 -6.14 0.47 -4.39
CA SER A 11 -7.13 -0.57 -4.64
C SER A 11 -8.54 -0.05 -4.35
N THR A 12 -9.54 -0.56 -5.06
CA THR A 12 -10.97 -0.39 -4.72
C THR A 12 -11.43 -1.43 -3.70
N ASP A 13 -10.60 -2.43 -3.44
CA ASP A 13 -10.86 -3.55 -2.52
C ASP A 13 -9.53 -3.89 -1.85
N VAL A 14 -9.39 -3.47 -0.59
CA VAL A 14 -8.14 -3.58 0.17
C VAL A 14 -7.88 -5.03 0.59
N GLU A 15 -8.92 -5.75 1.01
CA GLU A 15 -8.83 -7.13 1.48
C GLU A 15 -8.36 -8.05 0.35
N ARG A 16 -9.02 -7.98 -0.81
CA ARG A 16 -8.59 -8.76 -1.98
C ARG A 16 -7.16 -8.43 -2.39
N ARG A 17 -6.74 -7.17 -2.31
CA ARG A 17 -5.35 -6.78 -2.63
C ARG A 17 -4.36 -7.36 -1.63
N LEU A 18 -4.70 -7.39 -0.35
CA LEU A 18 -3.88 -7.99 0.70
C LEU A 18 -3.70 -9.49 0.45
N ASP A 19 -4.79 -10.20 0.14
CA ASP A 19 -4.77 -11.62 -0.22
C ASP A 19 -3.88 -11.90 -1.43
N GLN A 20 -3.95 -11.07 -2.46
CA GLN A 20 -3.08 -11.16 -3.62
C GLN A 20 -1.60 -10.99 -3.24
N HIS A 21 -1.28 -10.05 -2.35
CA HIS A 21 0.09 -9.83 -1.89
C HIS A 21 0.60 -10.98 -1.04
N ASN A 22 -0.26 -11.57 -0.21
CA ASN A 22 0.04 -12.75 0.59
C ASN A 22 0.04 -14.06 -0.19
N GLY A 23 -0.42 -14.04 -1.45
CA GLY A 23 -0.44 -15.22 -2.32
C GLY A 23 -1.61 -16.16 -2.04
N VAL A 24 -2.64 -15.69 -1.33
CA VAL A 24 -3.92 -16.40 -1.16
C VAL A 24 -4.66 -16.45 -2.49
N THR A 25 -4.60 -15.36 -3.26
CA THR A 25 -5.19 -15.27 -4.61
C THR A 25 -4.17 -14.79 -5.66
N PRO A 26 -4.36 -15.11 -6.96
CA PRO A 26 -3.48 -14.63 -8.03
C PRO A 26 -3.57 -13.11 -8.24
N GLY A 27 -2.49 -12.50 -8.75
CA GLY A 27 -2.44 -11.07 -9.12
C GLY A 27 -1.59 -10.17 -8.21
N GLY A 28 -0.88 -10.75 -7.23
CA GLY A 28 0.04 -10.01 -6.37
C GLY A 28 1.25 -9.41 -7.09
N ALA A 29 1.71 -8.25 -6.64
CA ALA A 29 2.91 -7.62 -7.16
C ALA A 29 4.15 -8.50 -6.92
N ARG A 30 5.07 -8.58 -7.89
CA ARG A 30 6.29 -9.40 -7.74
C ARG A 30 7.12 -9.02 -6.51
N SER A 31 7.14 -7.74 -6.16
CA SER A 31 7.88 -7.20 -5.01
C SER A 31 7.28 -7.57 -3.65
N THR A 32 6.04 -8.08 -3.60
CA THR A 32 5.36 -8.52 -2.37
C THR A 32 5.43 -10.04 -2.17
N ARG A 33 6.12 -10.77 -3.05
CA ARG A 33 6.37 -12.21 -2.85
C ARG A 33 7.25 -12.49 -1.63
N PRO A 34 8.37 -11.79 -1.42
CA PRO A 34 9.18 -11.94 -0.20
C PRO A 34 8.50 -11.23 0.98
N TRP A 35 8.86 -11.61 2.21
CA TRP A 35 8.42 -10.97 3.46
C TRP A 35 6.93 -11.08 3.78
N ARG A 36 6.25 -12.06 3.18
CA ARG A 36 4.93 -12.50 3.62
C ARG A 36 5.02 -13.07 5.05
N PRO A 37 3.98 -12.92 5.89
CA PRO A 37 2.73 -12.26 5.60
C PRO A 37 2.83 -10.73 5.71
N TRP A 38 2.25 -10.04 4.74
CA TRP A 38 1.97 -8.61 4.77
C TRP A 38 0.72 -8.34 5.61
N ARG A 39 0.69 -7.15 6.22
CA ARG A 39 -0.45 -6.62 6.96
C ARG A 39 -0.77 -5.22 6.44
N VAL A 40 -2.03 -4.80 6.56
CA VAL A 40 -2.42 -3.41 6.28
C VAL A 40 -1.88 -2.53 7.40
N GLY A 41 -1.04 -1.57 7.06
CA GLY A 41 -0.50 -0.59 8.02
C GLY A 41 -1.39 0.65 8.15
N ALA A 42 -1.83 1.19 7.01
CA ALA A 42 -2.74 2.33 6.94
C ALA A 42 -3.56 2.28 5.65
N THR A 43 -4.73 2.90 5.66
CA THR A 43 -5.58 3.12 4.49
C THR A 43 -6.00 4.57 4.44
N PHE A 44 -5.93 5.18 3.25
CA PHE A 44 -6.30 6.58 3.03
C PHE A 44 -7.38 6.64 1.95
N GLY A 45 -8.36 7.51 2.16
CA GLY A 45 -9.53 7.64 1.31
C GLY A 45 -10.84 7.49 2.11
N PRO A 46 -11.97 7.25 1.44
CA PRO A 46 -12.11 7.02 0.00
C PRO A 46 -11.68 8.24 -0.83
N PHE A 47 -11.26 7.98 -2.07
CA PHE A 47 -10.98 9.02 -3.08
C PHE A 47 -12.01 8.92 -4.18
N GLU A 48 -12.49 10.06 -4.68
CA GLU A 48 -13.58 10.09 -5.67
C GLU A 48 -13.10 9.63 -7.05
N THR A 49 -11.84 9.89 -7.36
CA THR A 49 -11.28 9.59 -8.68
C THR A 49 -10.01 8.77 -8.60
N ARG A 50 -9.77 7.96 -9.63
CA ARG A 50 -8.48 7.26 -9.80
C ARG A 50 -7.30 8.23 -9.85
N SER A 51 -7.49 9.40 -10.47
CA SER A 51 -6.47 10.43 -10.59
C SER A 51 -6.05 10.99 -9.22
N GLU A 52 -7.01 11.24 -8.34
CA GLU A 52 -6.76 11.64 -6.96
C GLU A 52 -5.99 10.57 -6.18
N ALA A 53 -6.45 9.31 -6.25
CA ALA A 53 -5.79 8.19 -5.59
C ALA A 53 -4.33 8.02 -6.06
N LEU A 54 -4.06 8.18 -7.37
CA LEU A 54 -2.70 8.10 -7.92
C LEU A 54 -1.82 9.27 -7.47
N ARG A 55 -2.35 10.49 -7.37
CA ARG A 55 -1.62 11.65 -6.84
C ARG A 55 -1.18 11.39 -5.40
N VAL A 56 -2.11 10.93 -4.55
CA VAL A 56 -1.84 10.61 -3.14
C VAL A 56 -0.85 9.45 -3.02
N GLU A 57 -0.99 8.39 -3.82
CA GLU A 57 -0.03 7.28 -3.86
C GLU A 57 1.39 7.78 -4.17
N GLY A 58 1.52 8.72 -5.11
CA GLY A 58 2.78 9.37 -5.45
C GLY A 58 3.39 10.20 -4.31
N GLU A 59 2.55 10.91 -3.54
CA GLU A 59 2.97 11.63 -2.33
C GLU A 59 3.51 10.69 -1.26
N ILE A 60 2.78 9.62 -0.96
CA ILE A 60 3.18 8.63 0.05
C ILE A 60 4.46 7.90 -0.37
N LYS A 61 4.62 7.57 -1.66
CA LYS A 61 5.82 6.90 -2.18
C LYS A 61 7.11 7.71 -1.96
N ARG A 62 7.03 9.05 -1.88
CA ARG A 62 8.18 9.94 -1.58
C ARG A 62 8.63 9.88 -0.12
N ARG A 63 7.75 9.46 0.80
CA ARG A 63 8.08 9.24 2.22
C ARG A 63 8.83 7.92 2.41
N ARG A 64 9.47 7.69 3.57
CA ARG A 64 10.27 6.48 3.83
C ARG A 64 9.77 5.71 5.05
N GLY A 65 9.83 4.37 4.97
CA GLY A 65 9.50 3.49 6.09
C GLY A 65 8.13 3.80 6.70
N HIS A 66 8.09 3.99 8.02
CA HIS A 66 6.87 4.22 8.79
C HIS A 66 6.22 5.58 8.53
N GLU A 67 6.96 6.58 8.01
CA GLU A 67 6.38 7.89 7.64
C GLU A 67 5.25 7.79 6.61
N ARG A 68 5.20 6.66 5.90
CA ARG A 68 4.13 6.31 4.94
C ARG A 68 2.79 6.02 5.61
N LEU A 69 2.80 5.64 6.90
CA LEU A 69 1.61 5.31 7.69
C LEU A 69 0.91 6.57 8.22
N ASP A 70 1.67 7.65 8.37
CA ASP A 70 1.20 8.93 8.95
C ASP A 70 0.96 9.99 7.86
N TRP A 71 0.50 9.59 6.67
CA TRP A 71 0.13 10.56 5.65
C TRP A 71 -1.15 11.29 6.05
N SER A 72 -1.12 12.60 5.89
CA SER A 72 -2.25 13.50 6.04
C SER A 72 -2.32 14.37 4.80
N ALA A 73 -3.54 14.70 4.36
CA ALA A 73 -3.72 15.75 3.37
C ALA A 73 -3.17 17.07 3.94
N GLY A 74 -2.38 17.77 3.13
CA GLY A 74 -1.92 19.13 3.42
C GLY A 74 -2.91 20.17 2.94
#